data_AF-A0A7C9JFL5-F1
#
_entry.id   AF-A0A7C9JFL5-F1
#
_cell.length_a   1.000
_cell.length_b   1.000
_cell.length_c   1.000
_cell.angle_alpha   90.00
_cell.angle_beta   90.00
_cell.angle_gamma   90.00
#
_symmetry.space_group_name_H-M   'P 1'
#
loop_
_entity.id
_entity.type
_entity.pdbx_description
1 polymer ?
#
loop_
_entity_poly.entity_id
_entity_poly.type
_entity_poly.pdbx_seq_one_letter_code
_entity_poly.pdbx_strand_id
1 'polypeptide(L)'
;MNSSDDPLEAELRALGESLHVPPPPEAMAGRVLTALREPAPKRRFTTKRLVAVVAAVLVVLVAATPQGRAAVAGVLRFAGVEIEVGGSAPVPSGSPSPLPSETGAALAEARSAVAFPLVVPAALGEPDQVRVADGGQVVSMYWDAIRLDQYDGSLREVWHKELGEPFPQQLWLGTTSGVWIPQQHGVEYLPVGGGAPVSLRLAGPTLIWQHGRVGLRLEGVPDVEEAKRIAASVR
;
A
#
# COMPACT_ATOMS: atom_id res chain seq x y z
N MET A 1 -56.22 22.26 7.71
CA MET A 1 -56.95 21.84 6.50
C MET A 1 -56.32 22.57 5.33
N ASN A 2 -55.86 21.83 4.32
CA ASN A 2 -54.97 22.27 3.26
C ASN A 2 -55.75 22.19 1.93
N SER A 3 -56.16 23.34 1.37
CA SER A 3 -56.75 23.42 0.04
C SER A 3 -56.33 24.73 -0.60
N SER A 4 -55.18 24.70 -1.25
CA SER A 4 -54.88 25.63 -2.33
C SER A 4 -54.82 24.77 -3.57
N ASP A 5 -55.93 24.73 -4.31
CA ASP A 5 -55.96 24.25 -5.69
C ASP A 5 -54.90 25.05 -6.45
N ASP A 6 -53.81 24.38 -6.83
CA ASP A 6 -52.71 25.03 -7.53
C ASP A 6 -53.24 25.44 -8.91
N PRO A 7 -53.34 26.74 -9.24
CA PRO A 7 -53.89 27.19 -10.52
C PRO A 7 -53.15 26.54 -11.71
N LEU A 8 -51.89 26.16 -11.51
CA LEU A 8 -51.11 25.39 -12.47
C LEU A 8 -51.66 23.98 -12.72
N GLU A 9 -52.16 23.28 -11.69
CA GLU A 9 -52.73 21.94 -11.85
C GLU A 9 -54.04 21.99 -12.65
N ALA A 10 -54.86 23.02 -12.42
CA ALA A 10 -56.08 23.25 -13.18
C ALA A 10 -55.77 23.60 -14.65
N GLU A 11 -54.76 24.43 -14.89
CA GLU A 11 -54.33 24.84 -16.23
C GLU A 11 -53.71 23.65 -17.02
N LEU A 12 -52.91 22.81 -16.35
CA LEU A 12 -52.36 21.59 -16.95
C LEU A 12 -53.44 20.55 -17.26
N ARG A 13 -54.49 20.46 -16.43
CA ARG A 13 -55.63 19.56 -16.68
C ARG A 13 -56.46 20.03 -17.86
N ALA A 14 -56.74 21.33 -17.95
CA ALA A 14 -57.42 21.92 -19.10
C ALA A 14 -56.59 21.76 -20.40
N LEU A 15 -55.26 21.88 -20.32
CA LEU A 15 -54.38 21.62 -21.46
C LEU A 15 -54.45 20.14 -21.88
N GLY A 16 -54.41 19.21 -20.92
CA GLY A 16 -54.53 17.77 -21.17
C GLY A 16 -55.84 17.38 -21.86
N GLU A 17 -56.95 18.02 -21.50
CA GLU A 17 -58.25 17.81 -22.15
C GLU A 17 -58.33 18.40 -23.57
N SER A 18 -57.55 19.45 -23.86
CA SER A 18 -57.48 20.06 -25.20
C SER A 18 -56.56 19.32 -26.17
N LEU A 19 -55.69 18.42 -25.67
CA LEU A 19 -54.75 17.68 -26.50
C LEU A 19 -55.46 16.52 -27.19
N HIS A 20 -55.61 16.62 -28.51
CA HIS A 20 -56.01 15.49 -29.33
C HIS A 20 -54.86 14.49 -29.45
N VAL A 21 -54.93 13.41 -28.65
CA VAL A 21 -54.00 12.28 -28.75
C VAL A 21 -54.59 11.25 -29.72
N PRO A 22 -53.99 11.03 -30.90
CA PRO A 22 -54.49 10.02 -31.82
C PRO A 22 -54.35 8.63 -31.18
N PRO A 23 -55.30 7.71 -31.45
CA PRO A 23 -55.21 6.35 -30.92
C PRO A 23 -53.89 5.70 -31.38
N PRO A 24 -53.21 4.96 -30.49
CA PRO A 24 -51.98 4.28 -30.85
C PRO A 24 -52.24 3.30 -32.00
N PRO A 25 -51.31 3.15 -32.96
CA PRO A 25 -51.46 2.18 -34.04
C PRO A 25 -51.69 0.77 -33.48
N GLU A 26 -52.65 0.01 -34.01
CA GLU A 26 -53.04 -1.32 -33.50
C GLU A 26 -51.85 -2.30 -33.41
N ALA A 27 -50.89 -2.16 -34.33
CA ALA A 27 -49.65 -2.96 -34.35
C ALA A 27 -48.69 -2.68 -33.19
N MET A 28 -48.88 -1.58 -32.45
CA MET A 28 -47.98 -1.16 -31.37
C MET A 28 -48.19 -1.99 -30.11
N ALA A 29 -49.43 -2.35 -29.77
CA ALA A 29 -49.73 -3.24 -28.64
C ALA A 29 -49.13 -4.65 -28.85
N GLY A 30 -49.25 -5.19 -30.06
CA GLY A 30 -48.64 -6.48 -30.42
C GLY A 30 -47.11 -6.47 -30.38
N ARG A 31 -46.48 -5.36 -30.81
CA ARG A 31 -45.02 -5.18 -30.74
C ARG A 31 -44.50 -5.06 -29.31
N VAL A 32 -45.21 -4.32 -28.45
CA VAL A 32 -44.85 -4.20 -27.03
C VAL A 32 -45.06 -5.52 -26.28
N LEU A 33 -46.16 -6.23 -26.52
CA LEU A 33 -46.39 -7.56 -25.92
C LEU A 33 -45.39 -8.61 -26.40
N THR A 34 -44.89 -8.49 -27.64
CA THR A 34 -43.82 -9.35 -28.16
C THR A 34 -42.47 -9.00 -27.53
N ALA A 35 -42.22 -7.71 -27.26
CA ALA A 35 -41.02 -7.25 -26.55
C ALA A 35 -41.03 -7.61 -25.04
N LEU A 36 -42.22 -7.72 -24.43
CA LEU A 36 -42.40 -8.11 -23.01
C LEU A 36 -42.48 -9.62 -22.79
N ARG A 37 -42.68 -10.42 -23.85
CA ARG A 37 -42.57 -11.88 -23.76
C ARG A 37 -41.10 -12.27 -23.73
N GLU A 38 -40.58 -12.46 -22.53
CA GLU A 38 -39.23 -12.99 -22.31
C GLU A 38 -39.06 -14.34 -23.04
N PRO A 39 -38.07 -14.49 -23.93
CA PRO A 39 -37.71 -15.81 -24.42
C PRO A 39 -37.05 -16.63 -23.30
N ALA A 40 -37.48 -17.87 -23.15
CA ALA A 40 -36.94 -18.84 -22.19
C ALA A 40 -35.40 -18.90 -22.19
N PRO A 41 -34.76 -19.13 -21.02
CA PRO A 41 -33.36 -18.80 -20.81
C PRO A 41 -32.40 -19.67 -21.65
N LYS A 42 -31.73 -19.06 -22.63
CA LYS A 42 -30.59 -19.66 -23.33
C LYS A 42 -29.27 -19.29 -22.63
N ARG A 43 -28.77 -20.23 -21.83
CA ARG A 43 -27.39 -20.44 -21.34
C ARG A 43 -26.52 -19.18 -21.16
N ARG A 44 -26.43 -18.72 -19.91
CA ARG A 44 -25.57 -17.64 -19.39
C ARG A 44 -24.10 -17.75 -19.87
N PHE A 45 -23.72 -17.02 -20.92
CA PHE A 45 -22.30 -16.87 -21.29
C PHE A 45 -21.90 -15.46 -21.81
N THR A 46 -22.79 -14.48 -21.77
CA THR A 46 -22.53 -13.14 -22.37
C THR A 46 -22.52 -11.99 -21.38
N THR A 47 -23.27 -12.04 -20.27
CA THR A 47 -23.23 -10.98 -19.25
C THR A 47 -21.90 -10.93 -18.49
N LYS A 48 -21.29 -12.10 -18.20
CA LYS A 48 -19.96 -12.16 -17.57
C LYS A 48 -18.85 -11.58 -18.44
N ARG A 49 -18.92 -11.78 -19.77
CA ARG A 49 -17.95 -11.23 -20.72
C ARG A 49 -18.11 -9.73 -20.87
N LEU A 50 -19.34 -9.24 -20.93
CA LEU A 50 -19.61 -7.80 -20.96
C LEU A 50 -19.11 -7.11 -19.68
N VAL A 51 -19.39 -7.70 -18.51
CA VAL A 51 -18.88 -7.21 -17.22
C VAL A 51 -17.35 -7.24 -17.18
N ALA A 52 -16.71 -8.31 -17.67
CA ALA A 52 -15.24 -8.39 -17.72
C ALA A 52 -14.62 -7.35 -18.66
N VAL A 53 -15.24 -7.09 -19.82
CA VAL A 53 -14.80 -6.06 -20.76
C VAL A 53 -14.97 -4.66 -20.17
N VAL A 54 -16.11 -4.37 -19.55
CA VAL A 54 -16.35 -3.08 -18.88
C VAL A 54 -15.37 -2.89 -17.71
N ALA A 55 -15.13 -3.92 -16.91
CA ALA A 55 -14.13 -3.89 -15.84
C ALA A 55 -12.72 -3.65 -16.38
N ALA A 56 -12.32 -4.34 -17.46
CA ALA A 56 -11.01 -4.15 -18.09
C ALA A 56 -10.85 -2.73 -18.67
N VAL A 57 -11.87 -2.20 -19.33
CA VAL A 57 -11.86 -0.82 -19.85
C VAL A 57 -11.79 0.21 -18.71
N LEU A 58 -12.51 -0.01 -17.61
CA LEU A 58 -12.41 0.84 -16.41
C LEU A 58 -11.00 0.79 -15.81
N VAL A 59 -10.39 -0.40 -15.70
CA VAL A 59 -9.00 -0.55 -15.22
C VAL A 59 -8.02 0.21 -16.11
N VAL A 60 -8.16 0.09 -17.44
CA VAL A 60 -7.30 0.80 -18.40
C VAL A 60 -7.49 2.32 -18.30
N LEU A 61 -8.72 2.80 -18.17
CA LEU A 61 -9.02 4.23 -18.03
C LEU A 61 -8.47 4.82 -16.71
N VAL A 62 -8.56 4.08 -15.61
CA VAL A 62 -7.96 4.46 -14.33
C VAL A 62 -6.43 4.48 -14.46
N ALA A 63 -5.82 3.43 -15.02
CA ALA A 63 -4.37 3.35 -15.20
C ALA A 63 -3.80 4.42 -16.16
N ALA A 64 -4.59 4.87 -17.14
CA ALA A 64 -4.16 5.84 -18.16
C ALA A 64 -4.27 7.31 -17.73
N THR A 65 -4.98 7.62 -16.63
CA THR A 65 -5.14 9.01 -16.17
C THR A 65 -4.12 9.36 -15.08
N PRO A 66 -3.56 10.60 -15.05
CA PRO A 66 -2.72 11.05 -13.94
C PRO A 66 -3.43 10.94 -12.58
N GLN A 67 -4.72 11.26 -12.50
CA GLN A 67 -5.51 11.09 -11.26
C GLN A 67 -5.77 9.62 -10.89
N GLY A 68 -5.95 8.71 -11.86
CA GLY A 68 -6.14 7.28 -11.58
C GLY A 68 -4.85 6.54 -11.21
N ARG A 69 -3.69 7.01 -11.68
CA ARG A 69 -2.37 6.61 -11.14
C ARG A 69 -2.11 7.20 -9.77
N ALA A 70 -2.51 8.45 -9.54
CA ALA A 70 -2.44 9.09 -8.22
C ALA A 70 -3.41 8.47 -7.20
N ALA A 71 -4.46 7.76 -7.64
CA ALA A 71 -5.36 7.02 -6.76
C ALA A 71 -4.75 5.72 -6.19
N VAL A 72 -3.51 5.37 -6.56
CA VAL A 72 -2.68 4.36 -5.89
C VAL A 72 -1.72 5.04 -4.88
N ALA A 73 -2.03 6.28 -4.46
CA ALA A 73 -1.51 6.89 -3.25
C ALA A 73 -2.01 6.11 -2.03
N GLY A 74 -1.27 5.07 -1.69
CA GLY A 74 -1.51 4.23 -0.52
C GLY A 74 -0.46 4.53 0.55
N VAL A 75 -0.92 4.69 1.78
CA VAL A 75 -0.06 4.67 2.97
C VAL A 75 -0.01 3.23 3.46
N LEU A 76 1.11 2.53 3.25
CA LEU A 76 1.33 1.21 3.83
C LEU A 76 2.03 1.36 5.17
N ARG A 77 1.30 1.11 6.27
CA ARG A 77 1.87 1.00 7.61
C ARG A 77 2.15 -0.46 7.89
N PHE A 78 3.41 -0.85 7.97
CA PHE A 78 3.81 -2.24 8.22
C PHE A 78 5.08 -2.30 9.05
N ALA A 79 5.05 -3.07 10.16
CA ALA A 79 6.19 -3.32 11.03
C ALA A 79 6.89 -2.05 11.58
N GLY A 80 6.16 -0.95 11.78
CA GLY A 80 6.73 0.34 12.18
C GLY A 80 7.28 1.19 11.03
N VAL A 81 7.04 0.83 9.77
CA VAL A 81 7.37 1.65 8.58
C VAL A 81 6.10 2.20 7.96
N GLU A 82 6.10 3.48 7.63
CA GLU A 82 5.13 4.11 6.74
C GLU A 82 5.74 4.28 5.36
N ILE A 83 5.01 3.79 4.37
CA ILE A 83 5.39 3.91 2.98
C ILE A 83 4.30 4.70 2.28
N GLU A 84 4.62 5.91 1.85
CA GLU A 84 3.81 6.69 0.93
C GLU A 84 4.20 6.29 -0.50
N VAL A 85 3.25 5.71 -1.25
CA VAL A 85 3.46 5.32 -2.64
C VAL A 85 2.85 6.38 -3.54
N GLY A 86 3.65 7.25 -4.16
CA GLY A 86 3.14 8.30 -5.04
C GLY A 86 4.22 9.23 -5.58
N GLY A 87 4.15 9.56 -6.87
CA GLY A 87 5.12 10.47 -7.52
C GLY A 87 6.53 9.88 -7.72
N SER A 88 7.47 10.73 -8.13
CA SER A 88 8.90 10.40 -8.12
C SER A 88 9.45 10.69 -6.72
N ALA A 89 9.87 9.66 -6.01
CA ALA A 89 10.55 9.79 -4.73
C ALA A 89 11.79 10.71 -4.88
N PRO A 90 11.98 11.71 -4.02
CA PRO A 90 13.21 12.48 -3.98
C PRO A 90 14.39 11.53 -3.76
N VAL A 91 15.41 11.60 -4.62
CA VAL A 91 16.67 10.91 -4.35
C VAL A 91 17.42 11.73 -3.32
N PRO A 92 17.70 11.22 -2.09
CA PRO A 92 18.53 11.93 -1.14
C PRO A 92 19.87 12.28 -1.77
N SER A 93 20.18 13.56 -1.84
CA SER A 93 21.39 14.12 -2.46
C SER A 93 22.48 14.45 -1.43
N GLY A 94 22.30 14.03 -0.18
CA GLY A 94 23.21 14.32 0.94
C GLY A 94 24.06 13.12 1.37
N SER A 95 25.20 13.41 2.01
CA SER A 95 25.99 12.41 2.73
C SER A 95 25.15 11.80 3.86
N PRO A 96 25.27 10.48 4.11
CA PRO A 96 24.54 9.84 5.19
C PRO A 96 24.71 10.54 6.54
N SER A 97 23.61 10.87 7.21
CA SER A 97 23.68 11.27 8.62
C SER A 97 23.64 10.01 9.50
N PRO A 98 24.46 9.91 10.55
CA PRO A 98 24.32 8.82 11.51
C PRO A 98 22.97 8.91 12.23
N LEU A 99 22.48 7.77 12.72
CA LEU A 99 21.31 7.77 13.61
C LEU A 99 21.62 8.57 14.89
N PRO A 100 20.62 9.17 15.55
CA PRO A 100 20.82 9.90 16.80
C PRO A 100 21.53 9.04 17.84
N SER A 101 22.56 9.60 18.50
CA SER A 101 23.31 8.93 19.57
C SER A 101 23.81 7.51 19.22
N GLU A 102 24.09 7.23 17.94
CA GLU A 102 24.56 5.93 17.49
C GLU A 102 25.94 5.60 18.10
N THR A 103 26.02 4.45 18.79
CA THR A 103 27.22 3.99 19.47
C THR A 103 27.45 2.50 19.19
N GLY A 104 28.71 2.08 19.09
CA GLY A 104 29.07 0.66 18.97
C GLY A 104 28.86 -0.09 20.29
N ALA A 105 28.44 -1.35 20.23
CA ALA A 105 28.25 -2.21 21.40
C ALA A 105 28.57 -3.68 21.07
N ALA A 106 28.89 -4.49 22.07
CA ALA A 106 28.89 -5.94 21.90
C ALA A 106 27.44 -6.45 21.75
N LEU A 107 27.24 -7.61 21.09
CA LEU A 107 25.90 -8.17 20.88
C LEU A 107 25.14 -8.40 22.20
N ALA A 108 25.83 -8.86 23.24
CA ALA A 108 25.22 -9.08 24.57
C ALA A 108 24.82 -7.78 25.28
N GLU A 109 25.62 -6.71 25.12
CA GLU A 109 25.31 -5.38 25.64
C GLU A 109 24.11 -4.79 24.92
N ALA A 110 24.08 -4.88 23.59
CA ALA A 110 22.96 -4.43 22.77
C ALA A 110 21.65 -5.12 23.16
N ARG A 111 21.68 -6.44 23.44
CA ARG A 111 20.50 -7.19 23.94
C ARG A 111 19.97 -6.65 25.27
N SER A 112 20.85 -6.17 26.13
CA SER A 112 20.48 -5.63 27.44
C SER A 112 20.02 -4.17 27.37
N ALA A 113 20.38 -3.46 26.31
CA ALA A 113 20.09 -2.04 26.10
C ALA A 113 18.74 -1.77 25.43
N VAL A 114 18.05 -2.80 24.91
CA VAL A 114 16.80 -2.64 24.15
C VAL A 114 15.60 -3.29 24.84
N ALA A 115 14.41 -2.77 24.55
CA ALA A 115 13.14 -3.28 25.10
C ALA A 115 12.45 -4.35 24.23
N PHE A 116 13.07 -4.75 23.11
CA PHE A 116 12.53 -5.73 22.17
C PHE A 116 13.47 -6.94 22.01
N PRO A 117 12.96 -8.13 21.66
CA PRO A 117 13.78 -9.34 21.58
C PRO A 117 14.67 -9.34 20.34
N LEU A 118 15.88 -8.79 20.46
CA LEU A 118 16.84 -8.72 19.36
C LEU A 118 17.11 -10.09 18.72
N VAL A 119 17.05 -10.19 17.40
CA VAL A 119 17.27 -11.45 16.66
C VAL A 119 18.57 -11.41 15.88
N VAL A 120 19.11 -12.58 15.55
CA VAL A 120 20.25 -12.72 14.62
C VAL A 120 19.86 -13.81 13.61
N PRO A 121 19.76 -13.49 12.30
CA PRO A 121 19.46 -14.50 11.30
C PRO A 121 20.54 -15.59 11.28
N ALA A 122 20.16 -16.85 11.49
CA ALA A 122 21.12 -17.94 11.54
C ALA A 122 21.92 -18.11 10.23
N ALA A 123 21.34 -17.68 9.10
CA ALA A 123 22.00 -17.69 7.80
C ALA A 123 23.21 -16.76 7.67
N LEU A 124 23.31 -15.73 8.53
CA LEU A 124 24.38 -14.73 8.52
C LEU A 124 25.44 -14.98 9.60
N GLY A 125 25.11 -15.72 10.65
CA GLY A 125 26.01 -15.95 11.77
C GLY A 125 26.20 -14.70 12.65
N GLU A 126 27.32 -14.62 13.36
CA GLU A 126 27.63 -13.49 14.25
C GLU A 126 27.94 -12.22 13.42
N PRO A 127 27.40 -11.04 13.79
CA PRO A 127 27.68 -9.79 13.10
C PRO A 127 29.11 -9.27 13.36
N ASP A 128 29.71 -8.64 12.35
CA ASP A 128 31.02 -7.97 12.44
C ASP A 128 30.94 -6.71 13.33
N GLN A 129 29.81 -6.01 13.27
CA GLN A 129 29.56 -4.81 14.06
C GLN A 129 28.10 -4.74 14.51
N VAL A 130 27.89 -4.29 15.75
CA VAL A 130 26.58 -3.93 16.29
C VAL A 130 26.61 -2.47 16.74
N ARG A 131 25.60 -1.71 16.33
CA ARG A 131 25.40 -0.32 16.75
C ARG A 131 24.02 -0.14 17.36
N VAL A 132 23.95 0.61 18.45
CA VAL A 132 22.71 0.96 19.15
C VAL A 132 22.50 2.46 18.99
N ALA A 133 21.30 2.87 18.61
CA ALA A 133 20.95 4.27 18.40
C ALA A 133 19.71 4.69 19.17
N ASP A 134 19.58 6.00 19.34
CA ASP A 134 18.46 6.70 19.98
C ASP A 134 18.05 6.09 21.32
N GLY A 135 19.03 5.76 22.16
CA GLY A 135 18.78 5.18 23.48
C GLY A 135 18.20 3.76 23.46
N GLY A 136 18.47 2.98 22.40
CA GLY A 136 18.02 1.58 22.29
C GLY A 136 16.77 1.38 21.44
N GLN A 137 16.37 2.38 20.65
CA GLN A 137 15.22 2.27 19.75
C GLN A 137 15.55 1.50 18.48
N VAL A 138 16.77 1.64 17.97
CA VAL A 138 17.24 0.96 16.77
C VAL A 138 18.57 0.26 17.07
N VAL A 139 18.67 -1.00 16.64
CA VAL A 139 19.92 -1.74 16.59
C VAL A 139 20.24 -2.05 15.14
N SER A 140 21.41 -1.61 14.69
CA SER A 140 21.94 -1.92 13.36
C SER A 140 23.04 -2.97 13.49
N MET A 141 22.88 -4.10 12.80
CA MET A 141 23.90 -5.14 12.68
C MET A 141 24.49 -5.13 11.29
N TYR A 142 25.79 -5.36 11.19
CA TYR A 142 26.54 -5.34 9.95
C TYR A 142 27.33 -6.63 9.78
N TRP A 143 27.28 -7.15 8.55
CA TRP A 143 28.16 -8.16 7.99
C TRP A 143 28.64 -7.61 6.65
N ASP A 144 29.88 -7.84 6.22
CA ASP A 144 30.37 -7.44 4.87
C ASP A 144 29.58 -6.29 4.19
N ALA A 145 28.74 -6.58 3.17
CA ALA A 145 27.85 -5.62 2.52
C ALA A 145 26.41 -5.57 3.08
N ILE A 146 26.06 -6.47 4.00
CA ILE A 146 24.71 -6.67 4.53
C ILE A 146 24.50 -5.87 5.82
N ARG A 147 23.35 -5.19 5.89
CA ARG A 147 22.92 -4.48 7.09
C ARG A 147 21.52 -4.93 7.49
N LEU A 148 21.33 -5.20 8.79
CA LEU A 148 20.03 -5.47 9.39
C LEU A 148 19.72 -4.43 10.47
N ASP A 149 18.72 -3.59 10.23
CA ASP A 149 18.16 -2.71 11.26
C ASP A 149 17.01 -3.44 11.97
N GLN A 150 16.99 -3.34 13.30
CA GLN A 150 15.97 -3.93 14.17
C GLN A 150 15.42 -2.86 15.12
N TYR A 151 14.12 -2.88 15.33
CA TYR A 151 13.42 -1.91 16.16
C TYR A 151 12.10 -2.52 16.66
N ASP A 152 11.46 -1.88 17.63
CA ASP A 152 10.15 -2.32 18.10
C ASP A 152 9.07 -1.96 17.08
N GLY A 153 8.65 -2.96 16.30
CA GLY A 153 7.63 -2.82 15.25
C GLY A 153 6.22 -2.61 15.79
N SER A 154 6.03 -2.63 17.11
CA SER A 154 4.77 -2.24 17.77
C SER A 154 4.65 -0.73 18.05
N LEU A 155 5.74 0.03 17.90
CA LEU A 155 5.76 1.48 18.10
C LEU A 155 5.28 2.23 16.85
N ARG A 156 4.85 3.48 17.09
CA ARG A 156 4.51 4.50 16.08
C ARG A 156 5.62 4.57 15.03
N GLU A 157 5.25 4.88 13.78
CA GLU A 157 6.12 5.05 12.61
C GLU A 157 7.58 5.42 12.95
N VAL A 158 8.49 4.49 12.67
CA VAL A 158 9.94 4.56 12.91
C VAL A 158 10.67 4.98 11.64
N TRP A 159 10.11 4.62 10.48
CA TRP A 159 10.66 4.91 9.16
C TRP A 159 9.60 5.47 8.24
N HIS A 160 9.90 6.58 7.59
CA HIS A 160 9.09 7.12 6.50
C HIS A 160 9.79 6.87 5.15
N LYS A 161 9.02 6.44 4.15
CA LYS A 161 9.51 6.19 2.78
C LYS A 161 8.54 6.75 1.75
N GLU A 162 9.05 7.55 0.83
CA GLU A 162 8.37 7.92 -0.42
C GLU A 162 8.91 7.03 -1.54
N LEU A 163 8.03 6.36 -2.30
CA LEU A 163 8.44 5.41 -3.35
C LEU A 163 7.70 5.66 -4.68
N GLY A 164 8.46 5.64 -5.78
CA GLY A 164 7.96 5.62 -7.17
C GLY A 164 8.23 4.28 -7.87
N GLU A 165 8.06 4.22 -9.19
CA GLU A 165 8.41 3.01 -9.97
C GLU A 165 9.93 2.71 -9.93
N PRO A 166 10.37 1.43 -9.83
CA PRO A 166 9.55 0.22 -9.65
C PRO A 166 8.95 0.12 -8.25
N PHE A 167 7.64 -0.15 -8.21
CA PHE A 167 6.88 -0.19 -6.96
C PHE A 167 7.34 -1.31 -6.01
N PRO A 168 7.12 -1.14 -4.69
CA PRO A 168 7.35 -2.19 -3.71
C PRO A 168 6.53 -3.44 -4.03
N GLN A 169 7.12 -4.59 -3.77
CA GLN A 169 6.50 -5.89 -3.98
C GLN A 169 6.15 -6.50 -2.62
N GLN A 170 4.89 -6.86 -2.43
CA GLN A 170 4.51 -7.68 -1.29
C GLN A 170 4.94 -9.13 -1.52
N LEU A 171 5.52 -9.76 -0.51
CA LEU A 171 5.98 -11.13 -0.58
C LEU A 171 5.61 -11.92 0.67
N TRP A 172 5.56 -13.24 0.53
CA TRP A 172 5.35 -14.18 1.62
C TRP A 172 6.69 -14.74 2.12
N LEU A 173 6.87 -14.73 3.44
CA LEU A 173 8.00 -15.29 4.19
C LEU A 173 7.49 -16.42 5.08
N GLY A 174 6.99 -17.48 4.45
CA GLY A 174 6.27 -18.55 5.15
C GLY A 174 4.88 -18.09 5.61
N THR A 175 4.70 -17.88 6.91
CA THR A 175 3.43 -17.43 7.52
C THR A 175 3.43 -15.95 7.91
N THR A 176 4.46 -15.19 7.53
CA THR A 176 4.47 -13.72 7.66
C THR A 176 4.62 -13.03 6.31
N SER A 177 3.98 -11.88 6.11
CA SER A 177 4.20 -11.04 4.92
C SER A 177 5.42 -10.13 5.08
N GLY A 178 6.06 -9.78 3.98
CA GLY A 178 7.10 -8.75 3.90
C GLY A 178 6.91 -7.83 2.71
N VAL A 179 7.70 -6.76 2.66
CA VAL A 179 7.73 -5.79 1.57
C VAL A 179 9.15 -5.71 1.03
N TRP A 180 9.31 -5.95 -0.26
CA TRP A 180 10.57 -5.80 -0.98
C TRP A 180 10.56 -4.50 -1.77
N ILE A 181 11.59 -3.69 -1.56
CA ILE A 181 11.84 -2.48 -2.33
C ILE A 181 13.04 -2.77 -3.23
N PRO A 182 12.86 -2.96 -4.54
CA PRO A 182 13.93 -3.39 -5.44
C PRO A 182 14.87 -2.26 -5.86
N GLN A 183 14.50 -1.01 -5.58
CA GLN A 183 15.23 0.18 -6.01
C GLN A 183 16.05 0.80 -4.87
N GLN A 184 16.83 1.83 -5.23
CA GLN A 184 17.39 2.76 -4.26
C GLN A 184 16.37 3.80 -3.81
N HIS A 185 16.26 4.03 -2.51
CA HIS A 185 15.28 4.95 -1.92
C HIS A 185 15.86 5.76 -0.77
N GLY A 186 15.28 6.93 -0.55
CA GLY A 186 15.51 7.68 0.67
C GLY A 186 14.94 6.98 1.88
N VAL A 187 15.61 7.20 3.01
CA VAL A 187 15.17 6.71 4.31
C VAL A 187 15.25 7.84 5.32
N GLU A 188 14.13 8.10 5.96
CA GLU A 188 14.03 9.03 7.07
C GLU A 188 13.72 8.29 8.37
N TYR A 189 14.43 8.66 9.42
CA TYR A 189 14.15 8.18 10.78
C TYR A 189 13.39 9.22 11.57
N LEU A 190 12.40 8.76 12.32
CA LEU A 190 11.55 9.59 13.17
C LEU A 190 11.91 9.35 14.65
N PRO A 191 12.58 10.31 15.33
CA PRO A 191 12.99 10.14 16.72
C PRO A 191 11.79 10.01 17.68
N VAL A 192 11.92 9.16 18.69
CA VAL A 192 10.83 8.88 19.65
C VAL A 192 10.47 10.10 20.51
N GLY A 193 11.46 10.91 20.87
CA GLY A 193 11.25 12.15 21.64
C GLY A 193 10.50 13.26 20.88
N GLY A 194 10.16 13.04 19.61
CA GLY A 194 9.78 14.10 18.69
C GLY A 194 11.00 14.90 18.21
N GLY A 195 10.91 15.50 17.03
CA GLY A 195 12.01 16.20 16.39
C GLY A 195 11.87 16.24 14.88
N ALA A 196 12.80 16.92 14.21
CA ALA A 196 12.87 16.86 12.75
C ALA A 196 13.24 15.43 12.30
N PRO A 197 12.63 14.90 11.23
CA PRO A 197 13.08 13.66 10.61
C PRO A 197 14.56 13.74 10.29
N VAL A 198 15.28 12.65 10.56
CA VAL A 198 16.69 12.54 10.19
C VAL A 198 16.75 11.87 8.83
N SER A 199 17.17 12.61 7.79
CA SER A 199 17.45 12.02 6.48
C SER A 199 18.77 11.26 6.56
N LEU A 200 18.71 9.94 6.53
CA LEU A 200 19.83 9.13 6.97
C LEU A 200 20.76 8.69 5.85
N ARG A 201 20.23 8.28 4.70
CA ARG A 201 21.00 7.88 3.50
C ARG A 201 20.09 7.46 2.36
N LEU A 202 20.69 7.32 1.17
CA LEU A 202 20.16 6.47 0.11
C LEU A 202 20.36 5.00 0.49
N ALA A 203 19.27 4.26 0.64
CA ALA A 203 19.28 2.83 0.86
C ALA A 203 19.27 2.06 -0.46
N GLY A 204 19.89 0.89 -0.48
CA GLY A 204 19.81 -0.05 -1.60
C GLY A 204 18.52 -0.88 -1.59
N PRO A 205 18.46 -1.94 -2.43
CA PRO A 205 17.38 -2.92 -2.36
C PRO A 205 17.18 -3.43 -0.93
N THR A 206 15.94 -3.39 -0.47
CA THR A 206 15.61 -3.57 0.96
C THR A 206 14.43 -4.51 1.14
N LEU A 207 14.57 -5.49 2.03
CA LEU A 207 13.45 -6.27 2.56
C LEU A 207 13.02 -5.72 3.92
N ILE A 208 11.71 -5.49 4.10
CA ILE A 208 11.10 -5.12 5.39
C ILE A 208 10.12 -6.21 5.79
N TRP A 209 10.23 -6.72 7.02
CA TRP A 209 9.29 -7.69 7.57
C TRP A 209 9.17 -7.54 9.09
N GLN A 210 8.25 -8.29 9.70
CA GLN A 210 8.11 -8.35 11.15
C GLN A 210 8.38 -9.77 11.64
N HIS A 211 9.03 -9.90 12.80
CA HIS A 211 9.13 -11.17 13.52
C HIS A 211 8.67 -10.95 14.96
N GLY A 212 7.52 -11.52 15.35
CA GLY A 212 6.88 -11.21 16.62
C GLY A 212 6.56 -9.72 16.72
N ARG A 213 7.18 -8.99 17.66
CA ARG A 213 7.09 -7.53 17.78
C ARG A 213 8.23 -6.76 17.13
N VAL A 214 9.21 -7.44 16.54
CA VAL A 214 10.44 -6.81 16.01
C VAL A 214 10.23 -6.47 14.55
N GLY A 215 10.36 -5.19 14.21
CA GLY A 215 10.47 -4.72 12.84
C GLY A 215 11.88 -4.94 12.34
N LEU A 216 12.01 -5.50 11.14
CA LEU A 216 13.28 -5.90 10.54
C LEU A 216 13.43 -5.26 9.17
N ARG A 217 14.60 -4.67 8.92
CA ARG A 217 14.94 -4.06 7.63
C ARG A 217 16.32 -4.53 7.19
N LEU A 218 16.37 -5.31 6.11
CA LEU A 218 17.57 -5.92 5.55
C LEU A 218 17.97 -5.23 4.26
N GLU A 219 19.21 -4.77 4.19
CA GLU A 219 19.84 -4.14 3.04
C GLU A 219 21.07 -4.92 2.58
N GLY A 220 21.50 -4.67 1.34
CA GLY A 220 22.79 -5.15 0.83
C GLY A 220 22.78 -6.59 0.32
N VAL A 221 21.60 -7.19 0.22
CA VAL A 221 21.42 -8.52 -0.38
C VAL A 221 21.35 -8.43 -1.91
N PRO A 222 21.91 -9.41 -2.64
CA PRO A 222 22.00 -9.39 -4.10
C PRO A 222 20.64 -9.45 -4.79
N ASP A 223 19.68 -10.19 -4.22
CA ASP A 223 18.35 -10.37 -4.79
C ASP A 223 17.29 -10.73 -3.72
N VAL A 224 16.05 -10.82 -4.17
CA VAL A 224 14.88 -11.11 -3.32
C VAL A 224 14.87 -12.55 -2.78
N GLU A 225 15.47 -13.52 -3.48
CA GLU A 225 15.50 -14.91 -3.02
C GLU A 225 16.49 -15.07 -1.87
N GLU A 226 17.63 -14.39 -1.96
CA GLU A 226 18.58 -14.29 -0.87
C GLU A 226 18.00 -13.56 0.34
N ALA A 227 17.25 -12.48 0.11
CA ALA A 227 16.52 -11.77 1.16
C ALA A 227 15.55 -12.69 1.90
N LYS A 228 14.77 -13.50 1.17
CA LYS A 228 13.83 -14.48 1.73
C LYS A 228 14.56 -15.57 2.52
N ARG A 229 15.68 -16.08 2.00
CA ARG A 229 16.50 -17.11 2.67
C ARG A 229 16.99 -16.62 4.02
N ILE A 230 17.51 -15.39 4.08
CA ILE A 230 17.97 -14.77 5.33
C ILE A 230 16.79 -14.56 6.28
N ALA A 231 15.67 -13.99 5.80
CA ALA A 231 14.49 -13.75 6.63
C ALA A 231 13.90 -15.03 7.23
N ALA A 232 13.89 -16.14 6.49
CA ALA A 232 13.44 -17.45 6.95
C ALA A 232 14.35 -18.07 8.03
N SER A 233 15.56 -17.54 8.23
CA SER A 233 16.51 -18.00 9.23
C SER A 233 16.40 -17.28 10.58
N VAL A 234 15.49 -16.31 10.69
CA VAL A 234 15.17 -15.63 11.95
C VAL A 234 14.29 -16.55 12.82
N ARG A 235 14.64 -16.67 14.10
CA ARG A 235 13.96 -17.52 15.09
C ARG A 235 13.73 -16.79 16.40
#